data_AF-A0A101CD63-F1
#
_entry.id   AF-A0A101CD63-F1
#
_cell.length_a   1.000
_cell.length_b   1.000
_cell.length_c   1.000
_cell.angle_alpha   90.00
_cell.angle_beta   90.00
_cell.angle_gamma   90.00
#
_symmetry.space_group_name_H-M   'P 1'
#
loop_
_entity.id
_entity.type
_entity.pdbx_description
1 polymer ?
#
loop_
_entity_poly.entity_id
_entity_poly.type
_entity_poly.pdbx_seq_one_letter_code
_entity_poly.pdbx_strand_id
1 'polypeptide(L)' 'MKVKDLEIDQEVIINVTEYKYKGIQKVKFSTGPEQKHVFEANLGKRYDYKYFDLPVGNKELKEVGDKLELK' A
#
# COMPACT_ATOMS: atom_id res chain seq x y z
N MET A 1 3.16 -8.36 -11.39
CA MET A 1 2.79 -6.93 -11.33
C MET A 1 3.67 -6.21 -10.31
N LYS A 2 4.03 -4.93 -10.46
CA LYS A 2 4.77 -4.19 -9.41
C LYS A 2 3.85 -3.28 -8.61
N VAL A 3 4.30 -2.85 -7.44
CA VAL A 3 3.54 -1.92 -6.58
C VAL A 3 3.19 -0.61 -7.30
N LYS A 4 4.11 -0.08 -8.12
CA LYS A 4 3.85 1.15 -8.90
C LYS A 4 2.81 0.99 -10.01
N ASP A 5 2.54 -0.25 -10.42
CA ASP A 5 1.57 -0.56 -11.47
C ASP A 5 0.14 -0.71 -10.89
N LEU A 6 -0.01 -0.65 -9.56
CA LEU A 6 -1.32 -0.74 -8.89
C LEU A 6 -2.23 0.44 -9.24
N GLU A 7 -3.48 0.12 -9.51
CA GLU A 7 -4.55 1.10 -9.66
C GLU A 7 -5.01 1.62 -8.29
N ILE A 8 -5.56 2.83 -8.26
CA ILE A 8 -6.15 3.38 -7.05
C ILE A 8 -7.32 2.49 -6.61
N ASP A 9 -7.42 2.25 -5.31
CA ASP A 9 -8.36 1.36 -4.63
C ASP A 9 -8.21 -0.13 -4.94
N GLN A 10 -7.19 -0.53 -5.70
CA GLN A 10 -6.87 -1.94 -5.91
C GLN A 10 -6.46 -2.61 -4.59
N GLU A 11 -6.99 -3.82 -4.37
CA GLU A 11 -6.80 -4.57 -3.13
C GLU A 11 -5.51 -5.39 -3.16
N VAL A 12 -4.75 -5.30 -2.07
CA VAL A 12 -3.46 -5.96 -1.88
C VAL A 12 -3.36 -6.48 -0.46
N ILE A 13 -2.92 -7.73 -0.30
CA ILE A 13 -2.62 -8.31 1.00
C ILE A 13 -1.23 -7.86 1.44
N ILE A 14 -1.15 -7.28 2.63
CA ILE A 14 0.09 -6.88 3.29
C ILE A 14 0.06 -7.47 4.70
N ASN A 15 1.00 -8.36 5.02
CA ASN A 15 1.05 -9.06 6.31
C ASN A 15 -0.33 -9.62 6.72
N VAL A 16 -0.90 -10.50 5.89
CA VAL A 16 -2.21 -11.16 6.08
C VAL A 16 -3.44 -10.24 6.19
N THR A 17 -3.29 -8.94 6.00
CA THR A 17 -4.39 -7.96 6.04
C THR A 17 -4.61 -7.36 4.66
N GLU A 18 -5.87 -7.16 4.27
CA GLU A 18 -6.24 -6.55 2.99
C GLU A 18 -6.20 -5.02 3.10
N TYR A 19 -5.45 -4.40 2.20
CA TYR A 19 -5.36 -2.96 2.05
C TYR A 19 -5.74 -2.54 0.64
N LYS A 20 -6.29 -1.33 0.52
CA LYS A 20 -6.50 -0.64 -0.75
C LYS A 20 -5.35 0.30 -1.02
N TYR A 21 -4.81 0.25 -2.23
CA TYR A 21 -3.77 1.18 -2.65
C TYR A 21 -4.36 2.58 -2.89
N LYS A 22 -3.83 3.61 -2.24
CA LYS A 22 -4.30 5.00 -2.35
C LYS A 22 -3.37 5.90 -3.18
N GLY A 23 -2.42 5.29 -3.91
CA GLY A 23 -1.44 6.01 -4.70
C GLY A 23 -0.25 6.53 -3.88
N ILE A 24 0.56 7.36 -4.53
CA ILE A 24 1.65 8.09 -3.89
C ILE A 24 1.10 9.38 -3.30
N GLN A 25 1.27 9.59 -1.99
CA GLN A 25 0.82 10.80 -1.31
C GLN A 25 1.95 11.45 -0.52
N LYS A 26 1.83 12.76 -0.31
CA LYS A 26 2.71 13.53 0.57
C LYS A 26 2.17 13.42 2.01
N VAL A 27 2.87 12.66 2.84
CA VAL A 27 2.50 12.39 4.24
C VAL A 27 3.40 13.21 5.16
N LYS A 28 2.81 13.84 6.18
CA LYS A 28 3.56 14.66 7.14
C LYS A 28 3.99 13.78 8.33
N PHE A 29 5.30 13.53 8.44
CA PHE A 29 5.91 12.90 9.61
C PHE A 29 6.58 13.95 10.50
N SER A 30 7.01 13.55 11.69
CA SER A 30 7.73 14.43 12.63
C SER A 30 9.04 14.97 12.05
N THR A 31 9.64 14.25 11.11
CA THR A 31 10.87 14.59 10.36
C THR A 31 10.63 15.58 9.21
N GLY A 32 9.37 15.78 8.80
CA GLY A 32 9.00 16.58 7.64
C GLY A 32 8.02 15.85 6.72
N PRO A 33 7.58 16.50 5.64
CA PRO A 33 6.72 15.86 4.66
C PRO A 33 7.53 14.96 3.72
N GLU A 34 7.06 13.73 3.52
CA GLU A 34 7.70 12.73 2.66
C GLU A 34 6.68 12.15 1.67
N GLN A 35 7.13 11.77 0.47
CA GLN A 35 6.28 11.05 -0.49
C GLN A 35 6.36 9.54 -0.22
N LYS A 36 5.21 8.89 -0.05
CA LYS A 36 5.10 7.46 0.25
C LYS A 36 3.99 6.83 -0.60
N HIS A 37 4.14 5.54 -0.92
CA HIS A 37 3.01 4.70 -1.32
C HIS A 37 2.10 4.51 -0.11
N VAL A 38 0.83 4.86 -0.25
CA VAL A 38 -0.16 4.78 0.82
C VAL A 38 -1.10 3.62 0.58
N PHE A 39 -1.32 2.84 1.63
CA PHE A 39 -2.25 1.74 1.65
C PHE A 39 -3.18 1.92 2.86
N GLU A 40 -4.47 1.69 2.66
CA GLU A 40 -5.50 1.89 3.68
C GLU A 40 -6.32 0.62 3.85
N ALA A 41 -6.50 0.17 5.09
CA ALA A 41 -7.39 -0.92 5.46
C ALA A 41 -8.49 -0.39 6.38
N ASN A 42 -9.74 -0.72 6.08
CA ASN A 42 -10.86 -0.46 6.98
C ASN A 42 -11.07 -1.66 7.90
N LEU A 43 -10.74 -1.50 9.18
CA LEU A 43 -10.90 -2.53 10.22
C LEU A 43 -12.22 -2.36 11.00
N GLY A 44 -13.26 -1.84 10.34
CA GLY A 44 -14.60 -1.61 10.88
C GLY A 44 -14.71 -0.35 11.73
N LYS A 45 -14.02 -0.29 12.87
CA LYS A 45 -14.07 0.86 13.81
C LYS A 45 -12.91 1.85 13.65
N ARG A 46 -11.90 1.49 12.85
CA ARG A 46 -10.71 2.30 12.61
C ARG A 46 -10.14 2.02 11.24
N TYR A 47 -9.43 2.99 10.70
CA TYR A 47 -8.59 2.81 9.53
C TYR A 47 -7.16 2.52 9.98
N ASP A 48 -6.53 1.54 9.35
CA ASP A 48 -5.09 1.31 9.44
C ASP A 48 -4.44 1.78 8.15
N TYR A 49 -3.31 2.47 8.27
CA TYR A 49 -2.57 2.99 7.13
C TYR A 49 -1.15 2.43 7.12
N LYS A 50 -0.71 1.95 5.96
CA LYS A 50 0.68 1.58 5.70
C LYS A 50 1.30 2.57 4.73
N TYR A 51 2.49 3.01 5.08
CA TYR A 51 3.29 3.94 4.30
C TYR A 51 4.58 3.26 3.91
N PHE A 52 4.83 3.17 2.61
CA PHE A 52 6.06 2.60 2.08
C PHE A 52 6.83 3.63 1.28
N ASP A 53 8.16 3.60 1.36
CA ASP A 53 9.02 4.45 0.55
C ASP A 53 8.85 4.19 -0.95
N LEU A 54 9.10 5.21 -1.77
CA LEU A 54 9.01 5.14 -3.24
C LEU A 54 9.77 3.96 -3.88
N PRO A 55 10.95 3.52 -3.38
CA PRO A 55 11.63 2.35 -3.95
C PRO A 55 10.81 1.06 -3.88
N VAL A 56 9.89 0.94 -2.91
CA VAL A 56 8.96 -0.20 -2.80
C VAL A 56 8.05 -0.28 -4.02
N GLY A 57 7.81 0.81 -4.73
CA GLY A 57 7.13 0.84 -6.03
C GLY A 57 7.69 -0.15 -7.06
N ASN A 58 8.99 -0.47 -6.98
CA ASN A 58 9.62 -1.42 -7.90
C ASN A 58 9.57 -2.88 -7.43
N LYS A 59 9.10 -3.17 -6.21
CA LYS A 59 8.91 -4.54 -5.74
C LYS A 59 7.82 -5.23 -6.56
N GLU A 60 8.04 -6.51 -6.83
CA GLU A 60 7.04 -7.37 -7.44
C GLU A 60 6.01 -7.80 -6.40
N LEU A 61 4.74 -7.71 -6.79
CA LEU A 61 3.61 -8.29 -6.09
C LEU A 61 3.49 -9.75 -6.50
N LYS A 62 3.23 -10.60 -5.53
CA LYS A 62 3.00 -12.02 -5.74
C LYS A 62 1.51 -12.26 -5.92
N GLU A 63 1.13 -12.91 -7.01
CA GLU A 63 -0.25 -13.40 -7.18
C GLU A 63 -0.42 -14.68 -6.36
N VAL A 64 -1.41 -14.68 -5.47
CA VAL A 64 -1.78 -15.81 -4.61
C VAL A 64 -3.29 -16.04 -4.77
N GLY A 65 -3.65 -16.96 -5.67
CA GLY A 65 -5.04 -17.09 -6.13
C GLY A 65 -5.45 -15.85 -6.93
N ASP A 66 -6.65 -15.32 -6.66
CA ASP A 66 -7.17 -14.08 -7.27
C ASP A 66 -6.71 -12.79 -6.57
N LYS A 67 -5.74 -12.87 -5.64
CA LYS A 67 -5.28 -11.73 -4.82
C LYS A 67 -3.81 -11.41 -5.05
N LEU A 68 -3.48 -10.13 -4.91
CA LEU A 68 -2.10 -9.64 -4.94
C LEU A 68 -1.55 -9.54 -3.52
N GLU A 69 -0.33 -10.03 -3.29
CA GLU A 69 0.34 -10.00 -2.00
C GLU A 69 1.67 -9.24 -2.10
N LEU A 70 1.89 -8.31 -1.18
CA LEU A 70 3.16 -7.61 -1.01
C LEU A 70 3.94 -8.24 0.15
N LYS A 71 5.02 -8.96 -0.17
CA LYS A 71 5.98 -9.51 0.80
C LYS A 71 7.24 -8.64 0.98
#